data_AF-A0A419JLD8-F1
#
_entry.id   AF-A0A419JLD8-F1
#
_cell.length_a   1.000
_cell.length_b   1.000
_cell.length_c   1.000
_cell.angle_alpha   90.00
_cell.angle_beta   90.00
_cell.angle_gamma   90.00
#
_symmetry.space_group_name_H-M   'P 1'
#
loop_
_entity.id
_entity.type
_entity.pdbx_description
1 polymer ?
#
loop_
_entity_poly.entity_id
_entity_poly.type
_entity_poly.pdbx_seq_one_letter_code
_entity_poly.pdbx_strand_id
1 'polypeptide(L)'
;MKERIKKIIEKALSPYRKKEISEGLLSGYTLYIFKERERRGKYDGFLYLYNPEKAYLKDVLSDKFKRIKTGYTPRIALILTEDELIIKDYRTDRKIKKTLKKVNKTFLKKIEKALSEPEEENFNKLFDRTDIIEEFYILYKKSRKYLQDCITGISDENRRDEFVDNLMMQMLTLWYLQERGFFNKDTSYFITKFMEIKQKKLDGGFRSYYEFLKYFSDKVSNNIGEFLCKDEALGEVTVLGPAVFLNGEIEPDEAITIPDRCFYKEGFTDRLITTPPKKVDPEVPLLNLFESRDWVEGDIDEFVLGALYEKLMTEDLRKRTGSYYTPEEITRYICKNTIEPYLLDRVNEESGRSWGSIDEVIENGDREALLTLFRKLKEIKILDPAVGSAHFLESAINLLLGIYEKVWERAREIGLKTGLEILAANEKGYIEPIDLLKIPDSEDGREQLKLYVKFFIILSKNVYGVDINPSALKIAKARLFLTLAKHFKVGKEKDIFIRFPNVHFNLREGNSLIGYVNIERQKPKGQLQLDLFVNEEQAEYIVEKIKVVSELKPHLEKTANALEISGNVVNEVK
;
A
#
# COMPACT_ATOMS: atom_id res chain seq x y z
N MET A 1 -13.75 -14.72 -23.05
CA MET A 1 -13.34 -13.30 -22.95
C MET A 1 -12.14 -12.97 -23.85
N LYS A 2 -11.05 -13.74 -23.78
CA LYS A 2 -9.82 -13.56 -24.59
C LYS A 2 -10.06 -13.20 -26.07
N GLU A 3 -10.86 -14.01 -26.78
CA GLU A 3 -11.17 -13.79 -28.20
C GLU A 3 -11.90 -12.47 -28.47
N ARG A 4 -12.73 -12.02 -27.52
CA ARG A 4 -13.40 -10.72 -27.61
C ARG A 4 -12.39 -9.58 -27.49
N ILE A 5 -11.44 -9.68 -26.57
CA ILE A 5 -10.39 -8.67 -26.38
C ILE A 5 -9.48 -8.62 -27.61
N LYS A 6 -9.06 -9.79 -28.11
CA LYS A 6 -8.31 -9.92 -29.36
C LYS A 6 -9.00 -9.18 -30.51
N LYS A 7 -10.27 -9.47 -30.76
CA LYS A 7 -11.05 -8.81 -31.83
C LYS A 7 -11.12 -7.29 -31.68
N ILE A 8 -11.24 -6.77 -30.46
CA ILE A 8 -11.24 -5.32 -30.20
C ILE A 8 -9.88 -4.72 -30.55
N ILE A 9 -8.78 -5.32 -30.06
CA ILE A 9 -7.42 -4.84 -30.31
C ILE A 9 -7.09 -4.89 -31.80
N GLU A 10 -7.32 -6.03 -32.46
CA GLU A 10 -7.02 -6.21 -33.88
C GLU A 10 -7.84 -5.26 -34.77
N LYS A 11 -9.12 -5.06 -34.46
CA LYS A 11 -9.97 -4.09 -35.16
C LYS A 11 -9.42 -2.68 -35.00
N ALA A 12 -9.08 -2.27 -33.78
CA ALA A 12 -8.54 -0.94 -33.51
C ALA A 12 -7.16 -0.71 -34.15
N LEU A 13 -6.33 -1.76 -34.26
CA LEU A 13 -5.01 -1.68 -34.86
C LEU A 13 -5.01 -1.77 -36.39
N SER A 14 -6.08 -2.30 -37.00
CA SER A 14 -6.19 -2.52 -38.44
C SER A 14 -5.94 -1.30 -39.36
N PRO A 15 -6.25 -0.04 -38.97
CA PRO A 15 -5.98 1.12 -39.81
C PRO A 15 -4.50 1.50 -39.90
N TYR A 16 -3.65 1.02 -38.98
CA TYR A 16 -2.26 1.44 -38.90
C TYR A 16 -1.35 0.66 -39.84
N ARG A 17 -0.35 1.37 -40.37
CA ARG A 17 0.70 0.77 -41.18
C ARG A 17 1.55 -0.16 -40.31
N LYS A 18 1.68 -1.42 -40.74
CA LYS A 18 2.56 -2.42 -40.12
C LYS A 18 4.00 -2.24 -40.58
N LYS A 19 4.95 -2.36 -39.67
CA LYS A 19 6.38 -2.39 -39.96
C LYS A 19 7.05 -3.48 -39.12
N GLU A 20 7.69 -4.42 -39.78
CA GLU A 20 8.55 -5.38 -39.12
C GLU A 20 9.87 -4.71 -38.75
N ILE A 21 10.33 -4.94 -37.52
CA ILE A 21 11.57 -4.40 -37.02
C ILE A 21 12.70 -5.36 -37.39
N SER A 22 13.73 -4.85 -38.06
CA SER A 22 14.82 -5.66 -38.63
C SER A 22 16.08 -5.74 -37.76
N GLU A 23 16.19 -4.87 -36.74
CA GLU A 23 17.42 -4.73 -35.94
C GLU A 23 17.11 -4.48 -34.45
N GLY A 24 18.02 -4.94 -33.58
CA GLY A 24 17.95 -4.78 -32.13
C GLY A 24 17.10 -5.83 -31.42
N LEU A 25 16.80 -5.58 -30.14
CA LEU A 25 15.99 -6.46 -29.26
C LEU A 25 14.56 -6.71 -29.75
N LEU A 26 14.12 -5.94 -30.76
CA LEU A 26 12.79 -6.00 -31.36
C LEU A 26 12.78 -6.71 -32.72
N SER A 27 13.90 -7.29 -33.16
CA SER A 27 13.98 -7.97 -34.44
C SER A 27 12.93 -9.09 -34.54
N GLY A 28 12.15 -9.10 -35.62
CA GLY A 28 11.06 -10.05 -35.87
C GLY A 28 9.70 -9.65 -35.29
N TYR A 29 9.58 -8.52 -34.58
CA TYR A 29 8.30 -8.01 -34.10
C TYR A 29 7.67 -7.02 -35.07
N THR A 30 6.33 -7.05 -35.15
CA THR A 30 5.54 -6.10 -35.95
C THR A 30 5.06 -4.92 -35.11
N LEU A 31 5.40 -3.72 -35.56
CA LEU A 31 4.94 -2.46 -34.99
C LEU A 31 3.81 -1.85 -35.85
N TYR A 32 2.76 -1.37 -35.20
CA TYR A 32 1.66 -0.63 -35.82
C TYR A 32 1.91 0.87 -35.66
N ILE A 33 2.35 1.52 -36.72
CA ILE A 33 2.82 2.92 -36.67
C ILE A 33 1.64 3.87 -36.66
N PHE A 34 1.58 4.75 -35.65
CA PHE A 34 0.52 5.77 -35.53
C PHE A 34 1.03 7.21 -35.57
N LYS A 35 2.33 7.45 -35.36
CA LYS A 35 2.91 8.80 -35.45
C LYS A 35 4.37 8.77 -35.94
N GLU A 36 4.68 9.67 -36.87
CA GLU A 36 6.06 10.00 -37.27
C GLU A 36 6.56 11.19 -36.42
N ARG A 37 7.78 11.09 -35.87
CA ARG A 37 8.38 12.16 -35.06
C ARG A 37 9.19 13.13 -35.95
N GLU A 38 9.18 14.41 -35.58
CA GLU A 38 9.84 15.51 -36.32
C GLU A 38 11.36 15.32 -36.52
N ARG A 39 12.04 14.60 -35.61
CA ARG A 39 13.45 14.20 -35.80
C ARG A 39 13.51 12.97 -36.73
N ARG A 40 13.63 13.23 -38.03
CA ARG A 40 13.87 12.31 -39.16
C ARG A 40 14.06 10.84 -38.77
N GLY A 41 13.05 10.03 -39.03
CA GLY A 41 13.15 8.57 -38.98
C GLY A 41 12.89 7.92 -37.62
N LYS A 42 12.22 8.62 -36.68
CA LYS A 42 11.72 8.02 -35.43
C LYS A 42 10.20 7.87 -35.47
N TYR A 43 9.68 6.65 -35.31
CA TYR A 43 8.25 6.36 -35.35
C TYR A 43 7.75 5.83 -34.00
N ASP A 44 6.60 6.34 -33.56
CA ASP A 44 5.83 5.78 -32.45
C ASP A 44 4.81 4.78 -32.99
N GLY A 45 4.74 3.63 -32.33
CA GLY A 45 3.78 2.60 -32.70
C GLY A 45 3.33 1.72 -31.54
N PHE A 46 2.31 0.92 -31.82
CA PHE A 46 1.82 -0.13 -30.93
C PHE A 46 2.57 -1.43 -31.20
N LEU A 47 3.03 -2.08 -30.14
CA LEU A 47 3.51 -3.46 -30.18
C LEU A 47 2.38 -4.36 -29.70
N TYR A 48 1.93 -5.32 -30.52
CA TYR A 48 0.88 -6.27 -30.11
C TYR A 48 1.42 -7.70 -30.17
N LEU A 49 1.41 -8.37 -29.02
CA LEU A 49 1.83 -9.76 -28.86
C LEU A 49 0.64 -10.62 -28.44
N TYR A 50 0.36 -11.67 -29.22
CA TYR A 50 -0.67 -12.65 -28.91
C TYR A 50 -0.03 -13.98 -28.55
N ASN A 51 -0.24 -14.44 -27.32
CA ASN A 51 0.36 -15.65 -26.75
C ASN A 51 1.89 -15.75 -26.97
N PRO A 52 2.69 -14.73 -26.57
CA PRO A 52 4.15 -14.85 -26.69
C PRO A 52 4.69 -15.92 -25.74
N GLU A 53 5.83 -16.54 -26.10
CA GLU A 53 6.52 -17.43 -25.18
C GLU A 53 7.02 -16.65 -23.95
N LYS A 54 7.00 -17.30 -22.78
CA LYS A 54 7.37 -16.67 -21.50
C LYS A 54 8.78 -16.08 -21.49
N ALA A 55 9.71 -16.67 -22.24
CA ALA A 55 11.09 -16.19 -22.34
C ALA A 55 11.17 -14.75 -22.87
N TYR A 56 10.30 -14.40 -23.83
CA TYR A 56 10.30 -13.06 -24.45
C TYR A 56 9.59 -12.00 -23.62
N LEU A 57 8.72 -12.40 -22.69
CA LEU A 57 8.00 -11.45 -21.82
C LEU A 57 8.95 -10.62 -20.97
N LYS A 58 10.03 -11.22 -20.47
CA LYS A 58 10.99 -10.53 -19.60
C LYS A 58 11.68 -9.37 -20.33
N ASP A 59 12.06 -9.59 -21.58
CA ASP A 59 12.75 -8.57 -22.38
C ASP A 59 11.81 -7.45 -22.79
N VAL A 60 10.60 -7.80 -23.25
CA VAL A 60 9.57 -6.84 -23.66
C VAL A 60 9.12 -5.99 -22.48
N LEU A 61 9.06 -6.54 -21.27
CA LEU A 61 8.64 -5.80 -20.08
C LEU A 61 9.76 -5.04 -19.36
N SER A 62 11.02 -5.20 -19.78
CA SER A 62 12.17 -4.58 -19.11
C SER A 62 12.35 -3.08 -19.43
N ASP A 63 12.88 -2.32 -18.49
CA ASP A 63 13.16 -0.89 -18.71
C ASP A 63 14.37 -0.67 -19.63
N LYS A 64 15.19 -1.71 -19.84
CA LYS A 64 16.26 -1.71 -20.84
C LYS A 64 15.72 -1.43 -22.25
N PHE A 65 14.44 -1.75 -22.49
CA PHE A 65 13.73 -1.46 -23.72
C PHE A 65 13.53 0.04 -24.00
N LYS A 66 13.65 0.92 -22.99
CA LYS A 66 13.65 2.38 -23.18
C LYS A 66 14.88 2.89 -23.92
N ARG A 67 15.99 2.16 -23.90
CA ARG A 67 17.31 2.61 -24.39
C ARG A 67 17.60 2.25 -25.85
N ILE A 68 16.58 1.91 -26.64
CA ILE A 68 16.75 1.44 -28.02
C ILE A 68 17.14 2.61 -28.95
N LYS A 69 18.27 2.45 -29.64
CA LYS A 69 18.84 3.40 -30.63
C LYS A 69 18.23 3.27 -32.05
N THR A 70 17.16 2.49 -32.23
CA THR A 70 16.54 2.30 -33.55
C THR A 70 15.58 3.45 -33.87
N GLY A 71 15.30 3.65 -35.16
CA GLY A 71 14.30 4.60 -35.65
C GLY A 71 12.84 4.21 -35.33
N TYR A 72 12.57 3.13 -34.60
CA TYR A 72 11.21 2.66 -34.32
C TYR A 72 11.11 2.32 -32.83
N THR A 73 10.29 3.09 -32.10
CA THR A 73 10.13 2.92 -30.65
C THR A 73 8.67 2.54 -30.36
N PRO A 74 8.41 1.38 -29.73
CA PRO A 74 7.07 1.08 -29.26
C PRO A 74 6.71 2.07 -28.15
N ARG A 75 5.58 2.75 -28.32
CA ARG A 75 5.02 3.64 -27.30
C ARG A 75 4.24 2.83 -26.28
N ILE A 76 3.29 2.04 -26.78
CA ILE A 76 2.44 1.14 -26.00
C ILE A 76 2.65 -0.29 -26.50
N ALA A 77 2.93 -1.23 -25.60
CA ALA A 77 2.81 -2.66 -25.86
C ALA A 77 1.50 -3.20 -25.29
N LEU A 78 0.80 -4.04 -26.05
CA LEU A 78 -0.33 -4.85 -25.63
C LEU A 78 0.07 -6.33 -25.75
N ILE A 79 0.02 -7.05 -24.65
CA ILE A 79 0.44 -8.44 -24.58
C ILE A 79 -0.73 -9.25 -24.03
N LEU A 80 -1.34 -10.05 -24.90
CA LEU A 80 -2.47 -10.89 -24.56
C LEU A 80 -1.98 -12.34 -24.39
N THR A 81 -2.00 -12.84 -23.15
CA THR A 81 -1.65 -14.23 -22.80
C THR A 81 -2.93 -15.08 -22.66
N GLU A 82 -2.80 -16.32 -22.18
CA GLU A 82 -3.95 -17.18 -21.91
C GLU A 82 -4.93 -16.58 -20.90
N ASP A 83 -4.40 -16.01 -19.81
CA ASP A 83 -5.19 -15.58 -18.67
C ASP A 83 -5.17 -14.07 -18.43
N GLU A 84 -4.26 -13.33 -19.09
CA GLU A 84 -3.96 -11.94 -18.75
C GLU A 84 -3.81 -11.04 -19.99
N LEU A 85 -4.12 -9.76 -19.80
CA LEU A 85 -3.77 -8.67 -20.70
C LEU A 85 -2.79 -7.73 -19.98
N ILE A 86 -1.60 -7.58 -20.53
CA ILE A 86 -0.58 -6.66 -20.03
C ILE A 86 -0.46 -5.49 -21.01
N ILE A 87 -0.49 -4.27 -20.47
CA ILE A 87 -0.29 -3.03 -21.25
C ILE A 87 0.90 -2.29 -20.66
N LYS A 88 1.93 -1.99 -21.45
CA LYS A 88 3.13 -1.28 -21.01
C LYS A 88 3.29 0.00 -21.82
N ASP A 89 3.46 1.11 -21.12
CA ASP A 89 3.91 2.37 -21.70
C ASP A 89 5.42 2.53 -21.47
N TYR A 90 6.19 2.51 -22.55
CA TYR A 90 7.65 2.64 -22.47
C TYR A 90 8.13 4.06 -22.19
N ARG A 91 7.35 5.11 -22.47
CA ARG A 91 7.83 6.49 -22.23
C ARG A 91 7.71 6.85 -20.77
N THR A 92 6.56 6.53 -20.17
CA THR A 92 6.23 6.87 -18.77
C THR A 92 6.56 5.75 -17.80
N ASP A 93 7.01 4.61 -18.32
CA ASP A 93 7.24 3.37 -17.58
C ASP A 93 6.03 2.71 -16.95
N ARG A 94 4.81 3.21 -17.20
CA ARG A 94 3.62 2.67 -16.55
C ARG A 94 3.25 1.30 -17.12
N LYS A 95 2.75 0.41 -16.26
CA LYS A 95 2.32 -0.94 -16.62
C LYS A 95 0.95 -1.25 -16.02
N ILE A 96 0.11 -1.93 -16.79
CA ILE A 96 -1.20 -2.45 -16.40
C ILE A 96 -1.18 -3.95 -16.60
N LYS A 97 -1.75 -4.69 -15.66
CA LYS A 97 -1.89 -6.14 -15.76
C LYS A 97 -3.31 -6.51 -15.32
N LYS A 98 -4.14 -6.93 -16.28
CA LYS A 98 -5.54 -7.29 -16.05
C LYS A 98 -5.75 -8.79 -16.25
N THR A 99 -6.46 -9.43 -15.33
CA THR A 99 -6.94 -10.79 -15.48
C THR A 99 -8.13 -10.80 -16.44
N LEU A 100 -8.09 -11.61 -17.51
CA LEU A 100 -9.08 -11.53 -18.58
C LEU A 100 -10.52 -11.74 -18.08
N LYS A 101 -10.73 -12.62 -17.10
CA LYS A 101 -12.08 -12.85 -16.52
C LYS A 101 -12.64 -11.63 -15.77
N LYS A 102 -11.77 -10.75 -15.25
CA LYS A 102 -12.12 -9.55 -14.47
C LYS A 102 -12.20 -8.27 -15.35
N VAL A 103 -11.93 -8.36 -16.65
CA VAL A 103 -12.01 -7.21 -17.57
C VAL A 103 -13.45 -6.76 -17.80
N ASN A 104 -13.75 -5.52 -17.37
CA ASN A 104 -15.08 -4.91 -17.51
C ASN A 104 -15.23 -4.10 -18.82
N LYS A 105 -16.46 -3.66 -19.12
CA LYS A 105 -16.76 -2.87 -20.34
C LYS A 105 -16.11 -1.47 -20.32
N THR A 106 -15.94 -0.86 -19.16
CA THR A 106 -15.33 0.48 -18.99
C THR A 106 -13.87 0.46 -19.47
N PHE A 107 -13.10 -0.54 -19.02
CA PHE A 107 -11.71 -0.71 -19.39
C PHE A 107 -11.53 -1.04 -20.89
N LEU A 108 -12.41 -1.88 -21.45
CA LEU A 108 -12.38 -2.16 -22.89
C LEU A 108 -12.59 -0.90 -23.74
N LYS A 109 -13.47 0.02 -23.32
CA LYS A 109 -13.66 1.32 -23.99
C LYS A 109 -12.42 2.21 -23.88
N LYS A 110 -11.71 2.20 -22.75
CA LYS A 110 -10.44 2.92 -22.59
C LYS A 110 -9.39 2.41 -23.57
N ILE A 111 -9.25 1.09 -23.70
CA ILE A 111 -8.34 0.47 -24.68
C ILE A 111 -8.74 0.88 -26.10
N GLU A 112 -10.00 0.66 -26.48
CA GLU A 112 -10.50 0.96 -27.82
C GLU A 112 -10.21 2.42 -28.19
N LYS A 113 -10.52 3.35 -27.29
CA LYS A 113 -10.26 4.78 -27.49
C LYS A 113 -8.76 5.11 -27.58
N ALA A 114 -7.92 4.57 -26.70
CA ALA A 114 -6.49 4.80 -26.73
C ALA A 114 -5.81 4.24 -28.00
N LEU A 115 -6.36 3.17 -28.57
CA LEU A 115 -5.87 2.59 -29.82
C LEU A 115 -6.42 3.32 -31.05
N SER A 116 -7.67 3.80 -31.04
CA SER A 116 -8.25 4.53 -32.17
C SER A 116 -7.81 6.00 -32.26
N GLU A 117 -7.57 6.62 -31.11
CA GLU A 117 -7.17 8.03 -30.94
C GLU A 117 -5.89 8.08 -30.08
N PRO A 118 -4.70 7.83 -30.67
CA PRO A 118 -3.45 7.58 -29.96
C PRO A 118 -2.77 8.88 -29.48
N GLU A 119 -3.51 9.67 -28.71
CA GLU A 119 -3.10 10.94 -28.14
C GLU A 119 -2.65 10.79 -26.67
N GLU A 120 -1.81 11.72 -26.20
CA GLU A 120 -1.28 11.69 -24.83
C GLU A 120 -2.39 11.67 -23.77
N GLU A 121 -3.50 12.38 -24.01
CA GLU A 121 -4.66 12.40 -23.14
C GLU A 121 -5.31 11.00 -22.99
N ASN A 122 -5.51 10.28 -24.10
CA ASN A 122 -6.13 8.95 -24.08
C ASN A 122 -5.18 7.89 -23.51
N PHE A 123 -3.87 8.01 -23.73
CA PHE A 123 -2.89 7.20 -23.01
C PHE A 123 -2.96 7.48 -21.52
N ASN A 124 -2.97 8.74 -21.09
CA ASN A 124 -3.11 9.07 -19.67
C ASN A 124 -4.39 8.50 -19.06
N LYS A 125 -5.53 8.60 -19.75
CA LYS A 125 -6.81 7.99 -19.30
C LYS A 125 -6.77 6.46 -19.23
N LEU A 126 -6.01 5.78 -20.08
CA LEU A 126 -5.84 4.32 -20.03
C LEU A 126 -5.13 3.86 -18.75
N PHE A 127 -4.13 4.64 -18.31
CA PHE A 127 -3.36 4.38 -17.08
C PHE A 127 -3.94 5.06 -15.83
N ASP A 128 -4.87 6.00 -15.98
CA ASP A 128 -5.64 6.58 -14.87
C ASP A 128 -6.48 5.50 -14.18
N ARG A 129 -6.56 5.61 -12.85
CA ARG A 129 -7.19 4.67 -11.91
C ARG A 129 -8.33 5.28 -11.11
N THR A 130 -8.63 6.55 -11.33
CA THR A 130 -9.72 7.26 -10.66
C THR A 130 -11.07 6.54 -10.84
N ASP A 131 -11.31 5.96 -12.02
CA ASP A 131 -12.51 5.16 -12.30
C ASP A 131 -12.56 3.89 -11.44
N ILE A 132 -11.46 3.16 -11.27
CA ILE A 132 -11.41 1.96 -10.42
C ILE A 132 -11.71 2.32 -8.97
N ILE A 133 -11.15 3.41 -8.46
CA ILE A 133 -11.42 3.93 -7.11
C ILE A 133 -12.90 4.30 -6.94
N GLU A 134 -13.50 4.95 -7.93
CA GLU A 134 -14.93 5.24 -7.95
C GLU A 134 -15.81 3.99 -8.01
N GLU A 135 -15.48 3.04 -8.89
CA GLU A 135 -16.22 1.78 -9.03
C GLU A 135 -16.18 0.99 -7.72
N PHE A 136 -15.01 0.86 -7.09
CA PHE A 136 -14.85 0.20 -5.80
C PHE A 136 -15.70 0.88 -4.75
N TYR A 137 -15.59 2.21 -4.62
CA TYR A 137 -16.30 2.96 -3.59
C TYR A 137 -17.82 2.79 -3.67
N ILE A 138 -18.38 2.82 -4.88
CA ILE A 138 -19.82 2.60 -5.10
C ILE A 138 -20.23 1.21 -4.61
N LEU A 139 -19.45 0.18 -4.93
CA LEU A 139 -19.76 -1.19 -4.52
C LEU A 139 -19.49 -1.45 -3.04
N TYR A 140 -18.44 -0.84 -2.49
CA TYR A 140 -18.12 -0.89 -1.07
C TYR A 140 -19.27 -0.33 -0.25
N LYS A 141 -19.81 0.85 -0.60
CA LYS A 141 -20.97 1.42 0.09
C LYS A 141 -22.18 0.48 0.09
N LYS A 142 -22.44 -0.16 -1.05
CA LYS A 142 -23.52 -1.16 -1.16
C LYS A 142 -23.25 -2.36 -0.25
N SER A 143 -22.01 -2.86 -0.26
CA SER A 143 -21.61 -3.98 0.58
C SER A 143 -21.64 -3.64 2.08
N ARG A 144 -21.18 -2.45 2.46
CA ARG A 144 -21.26 -1.89 3.83
C ARG A 144 -22.69 -1.84 4.31
N LYS A 145 -23.59 -1.23 3.53
CA LYS A 145 -25.01 -1.13 3.89
C LYS A 145 -25.65 -2.51 4.00
N TYR A 146 -25.34 -3.42 3.07
CA TYR A 146 -25.85 -4.78 3.10
C TYR A 146 -25.37 -5.56 4.34
N LEU A 147 -24.09 -5.43 4.71
CA LEU A 147 -23.55 -6.01 5.96
C LEU A 147 -24.23 -5.41 7.19
N GLN A 148 -24.38 -4.08 7.25
CA GLN A 148 -25.03 -3.37 8.34
C GLN A 148 -26.49 -3.84 8.55
N ASP A 149 -27.21 -4.09 7.46
CA ASP A 149 -28.60 -4.60 7.48
C ASP A 149 -28.68 -6.08 7.85
N CYS A 150 -27.63 -6.85 7.54
CA CYS A 150 -27.53 -8.27 7.83
C CYS A 150 -27.16 -8.59 9.29
N ILE A 151 -26.37 -7.73 9.93
CA ILE A 151 -25.76 -8.00 11.24
C ILE A 151 -26.82 -7.92 12.34
N THR A 152 -26.82 -8.94 13.18
CA THR A 152 -27.62 -9.03 14.40
C THR A 152 -26.72 -9.28 15.60
N GLY A 153 -27.16 -8.89 16.80
CA GLY A 153 -26.39 -9.03 18.05
C GLY A 153 -25.84 -7.72 18.62
N ILE A 154 -25.72 -6.66 17.80
CA ILE A 154 -25.26 -5.32 18.22
C ILE A 154 -26.46 -4.37 18.23
N SER A 155 -26.90 -3.94 19.42
CA SER A 155 -28.10 -3.08 19.57
C SER A 155 -27.80 -1.61 19.25
N ASP A 156 -26.63 -1.12 19.64
CA ASP A 156 -26.20 0.26 19.39
C ASP A 156 -25.79 0.47 17.92
N GLU A 157 -26.37 1.49 17.28
CA GLU A 157 -26.16 1.77 15.86
C GLU A 157 -24.72 2.23 15.56
N ASN A 158 -24.14 3.08 16.43
CA ASN A 158 -22.78 3.58 16.23
C ASN A 158 -21.75 2.45 16.38
N ARG A 159 -21.91 1.57 17.38
CA ARG A 159 -21.07 0.38 17.55
C ARG A 159 -21.21 -0.58 16.38
N ARG A 160 -22.42 -0.71 15.82
CA ARG A 160 -22.64 -1.55 14.62
C ARG A 160 -21.93 -0.98 13.40
N ASP A 161 -22.01 0.33 13.19
CA ASP A 161 -21.28 1.01 12.13
C ASP A 161 -19.76 0.79 12.28
N GLU A 162 -19.22 1.02 13.48
CA GLU A 162 -17.79 0.81 13.74
C GLU A 162 -17.37 -0.65 13.50
N PHE A 163 -18.19 -1.60 13.94
CA PHE A 163 -17.94 -3.03 13.72
C PHE A 163 -17.90 -3.38 12.23
N VAL A 164 -18.85 -2.88 11.44
CA VAL A 164 -18.89 -3.10 9.98
C VAL A 164 -17.64 -2.53 9.32
N ASP A 165 -17.27 -1.30 9.66
CA ASP A 165 -16.11 -0.62 9.07
C ASP A 165 -14.80 -1.35 9.41
N ASN A 166 -14.64 -1.79 10.67
CA ASN A 166 -13.50 -2.59 11.09
C ASN A 166 -13.46 -3.93 10.34
N LEU A 167 -14.58 -4.66 10.26
CA LEU A 167 -14.67 -5.94 9.56
C LEU A 167 -14.34 -5.80 8.06
N MET A 168 -14.90 -4.80 7.39
CA MET A 168 -14.63 -4.57 5.97
C MET A 168 -13.18 -4.15 5.73
N MET A 169 -12.59 -3.33 6.60
CA MET A 169 -11.18 -2.94 6.53
C MET A 169 -10.26 -4.14 6.71
N GLN A 170 -10.52 -4.98 7.71
CA GLN A 170 -9.81 -6.24 7.94
C GLN A 170 -9.90 -7.15 6.71
N MET A 171 -11.11 -7.36 6.19
CA MET A 171 -11.33 -8.22 5.03
C MET A 171 -10.70 -7.66 3.75
N LEU A 172 -10.63 -6.33 3.58
CA LEU A 172 -9.89 -5.70 2.49
C LEU A 172 -8.39 -5.97 2.59
N THR A 173 -7.81 -5.84 3.79
CA THR A 173 -6.39 -6.14 4.02
C THR A 173 -6.10 -7.63 3.79
N LEU A 174 -6.94 -8.52 4.33
CA LEU A 174 -6.81 -9.96 4.12
C LEU A 174 -6.98 -10.33 2.64
N TRP A 175 -7.93 -9.73 1.92
CA TRP A 175 -8.07 -9.92 0.48
C TRP A 175 -6.81 -9.45 -0.27
N TYR A 176 -6.23 -8.32 0.10
CA TYR A 176 -4.98 -7.87 -0.53
C TYR A 176 -3.83 -8.86 -0.30
N LEU A 177 -3.73 -9.45 0.90
CA LEU A 177 -2.71 -10.45 1.22
C LEU A 177 -2.96 -11.78 0.50
N GLN A 178 -4.21 -12.23 0.35
CA GLN A 178 -4.48 -13.48 -0.41
C GLN A 178 -4.01 -13.36 -1.87
N GLU A 179 -4.19 -12.20 -2.51
CA GLU A 179 -3.77 -11.96 -3.90
C GLU A 179 -2.24 -12.10 -4.05
N ARG A 180 -1.50 -11.95 -2.95
CA ARG A 180 -0.03 -12.13 -2.87
C ARG A 180 0.38 -13.52 -2.40
N GLY A 181 -0.58 -14.43 -2.21
CA GLY A 181 -0.35 -15.84 -1.88
C GLY A 181 -0.13 -16.11 -0.40
N PHE A 182 -0.48 -15.19 0.50
CA PHE A 182 -0.23 -15.31 1.94
C PHE A 182 -0.94 -16.48 2.61
N PHE A 183 -2.03 -16.95 2.02
CA PHE A 183 -2.88 -17.99 2.58
C PHE A 183 -2.96 -19.15 1.59
N ASN A 184 -2.27 -20.23 1.93
CA ASN A 184 -2.17 -21.47 1.15
C ASN A 184 -1.73 -21.28 -0.31
N LYS A 185 -1.07 -20.15 -0.63
CA LYS A 185 -0.77 -19.70 -2.00
C LYS A 185 -2.01 -19.61 -2.91
N ASP A 186 -3.20 -19.53 -2.32
CA ASP A 186 -4.47 -19.44 -3.01
C ASP A 186 -4.89 -17.96 -3.12
N THR A 187 -4.96 -17.47 -4.35
CA THR A 187 -5.37 -16.09 -4.66
C THR A 187 -6.87 -15.83 -4.48
N SER A 188 -7.65 -16.88 -4.23
CA SER A 188 -9.08 -16.81 -3.90
C SER A 188 -9.40 -17.54 -2.59
N TYR A 189 -8.41 -17.65 -1.69
CA TYR A 189 -8.45 -18.42 -0.43
C TYR A 189 -9.77 -18.27 0.34
N PHE A 190 -10.24 -17.04 0.55
CA PHE A 190 -11.44 -16.80 1.35
C PHE A 190 -12.72 -17.37 0.70
N ILE A 191 -12.80 -17.37 -0.64
CA ILE A 191 -13.91 -17.98 -1.37
C ILE A 191 -13.75 -19.50 -1.42
N THR A 192 -12.54 -20.02 -1.65
CA THR A 192 -12.27 -21.46 -1.58
C THR A 192 -12.71 -22.03 -0.24
N LYS A 193 -12.32 -21.39 0.87
CA LYS A 193 -12.74 -21.78 2.23
C LYS A 193 -14.24 -21.62 2.45
N PHE A 194 -14.86 -20.57 1.91
CA PHE A 194 -16.32 -20.42 1.95
C PHE A 194 -17.03 -21.64 1.34
N MET A 195 -16.56 -22.12 0.18
CA MET A 195 -17.12 -23.28 -0.50
C MET A 195 -16.89 -24.57 0.28
N GLU A 196 -15.68 -24.78 0.78
CA GLU A 196 -15.35 -25.94 1.61
C GLU A 196 -16.26 -26.02 2.84
N ILE A 197 -16.48 -24.90 3.53
CA ILE A 197 -17.35 -24.82 4.70
C ILE A 197 -18.79 -25.16 4.30
N LYS A 198 -19.31 -24.58 3.21
CA LYS A 198 -20.67 -24.85 2.73
C LYS A 198 -20.90 -26.34 2.42
N GLN A 199 -19.89 -27.03 1.89
CA GLN A 199 -19.94 -28.47 1.61
C GLN A 199 -19.85 -29.32 2.91
N LYS A 200 -18.97 -28.95 3.84
CA LYS A 200 -18.70 -29.68 5.09
C LYS A 200 -19.67 -29.37 6.24
N LYS A 201 -20.65 -28.48 6.06
CA LYS A 201 -21.67 -28.16 7.09
C LYS A 201 -22.44 -29.40 7.60
N LEU A 202 -22.45 -30.49 6.83
CA LEU A 202 -23.11 -31.74 7.19
C LEU A 202 -22.23 -32.67 8.06
N ASP A 203 -20.92 -32.43 8.15
CA ASP A 203 -19.94 -33.35 8.76
C ASP A 203 -19.20 -32.74 9.99
N GLY A 204 -19.79 -31.73 10.66
CA GLY A 204 -19.27 -31.18 11.92
C GLY A 204 -18.23 -30.04 11.79
N GLY A 205 -18.17 -29.34 10.64
CA GLY A 205 -17.35 -28.15 10.45
C GLY A 205 -17.92 -26.85 11.05
N PHE A 206 -17.36 -25.70 10.67
CA PHE A 206 -17.84 -24.38 11.10
C PHE A 206 -19.32 -24.15 10.74
N ARG A 207 -20.12 -23.62 11.68
CA ARG A 207 -21.57 -23.41 11.52
C ARG A 207 -21.89 -22.23 10.61
N SER A 208 -20.99 -21.24 10.58
CA SER A 208 -21.08 -20.06 9.72
C SER A 208 -19.71 -19.65 9.18
N TYR A 209 -19.70 -18.87 8.12
CA TYR A 209 -18.47 -18.29 7.60
C TYR A 209 -17.82 -17.31 8.58
N TYR A 210 -18.63 -16.58 9.35
CA TYR A 210 -18.11 -15.66 10.37
C TYR A 210 -17.40 -16.42 11.52
N GLU A 211 -17.87 -17.61 11.89
CA GLU A 211 -17.17 -18.48 12.85
C GLU A 211 -15.78 -18.92 12.33
N PHE A 212 -15.68 -19.26 11.05
CA PHE A 212 -14.40 -19.52 10.40
C PHE A 212 -13.48 -18.29 10.41
N LEU A 213 -13.99 -17.10 10.13
CA LEU A 213 -13.18 -15.87 10.15
C LEU A 213 -12.63 -15.59 11.55
N LYS A 214 -13.41 -15.82 12.61
CA LYS A 214 -12.93 -15.71 13.99
C LYS A 214 -11.81 -16.70 14.29
N TYR A 215 -11.98 -17.96 13.88
CA TYR A 215 -10.95 -18.99 14.04
C TYR A 215 -9.67 -18.64 13.26
N PHE A 216 -9.83 -18.22 12.01
CA PHE A 216 -8.72 -17.77 11.17
C PHE A 216 -7.97 -16.61 11.82
N SER A 217 -8.70 -15.58 12.27
CA SER A 217 -8.14 -14.40 12.93
C SER A 217 -7.30 -14.78 14.15
N ASP A 218 -7.85 -15.60 15.05
CA ASP A 218 -7.15 -16.08 16.26
C ASP A 218 -5.82 -16.77 15.91
N LYS A 219 -5.84 -17.68 14.92
CA LYS A 219 -4.63 -18.41 14.50
C LYS A 219 -3.56 -17.52 13.88
N VAL A 220 -3.94 -16.55 13.07
CA VAL A 220 -2.95 -15.69 12.40
C VAL A 220 -2.54 -14.47 13.23
N SER A 221 -3.27 -14.13 14.31
CA SER A 221 -2.91 -13.05 15.23
C SER A 221 -2.06 -13.52 16.42
N ASN A 222 -2.36 -14.68 17.01
CA ASN A 222 -1.86 -15.07 18.33
C ASN A 222 -0.61 -15.98 18.30
N ASN A 223 -0.22 -16.50 17.13
CA ASN A 223 0.96 -17.37 16.98
C ASN A 223 2.27 -16.57 16.79
N ILE A 224 2.56 -15.65 17.70
CA ILE A 224 3.68 -14.68 17.61
C ILE A 224 5.07 -15.33 17.44
N GLY A 225 5.20 -16.62 17.76
CA GLY A 225 6.44 -17.40 17.65
C GLY A 225 6.73 -17.99 16.26
N GLU A 226 5.75 -18.08 15.36
CA GLU A 226 5.88 -18.75 14.06
C GLU A 226 5.57 -17.79 12.91
N PHE A 227 6.27 -17.91 11.78
CA PHE A 227 5.96 -17.15 10.56
C PHE A 227 4.77 -17.76 9.81
N LEU A 228 4.60 -19.07 9.92
CA LEU A 228 3.65 -19.85 9.14
C LEU A 228 2.90 -20.76 10.09
N CYS A 229 1.58 -20.63 10.10
CA CYS A 229 0.70 -21.54 10.81
C CYS A 229 0.28 -22.64 9.84
N LYS A 230 0.58 -23.90 10.19
CA LYS A 230 0.03 -25.08 9.51
C LYS A 230 -1.11 -25.63 10.34
N ASP A 231 -2.31 -25.56 9.79
CA ASP A 231 -3.53 -25.99 10.47
C ASP A 231 -4.38 -26.84 9.53
N GLU A 232 -5.04 -27.86 10.04
CA GLU A 232 -5.83 -28.79 9.21
C GLU A 232 -7.00 -28.08 8.51
N ALA A 233 -7.64 -27.11 9.20
CA ALA A 233 -8.76 -26.36 8.66
C ALA A 233 -8.30 -25.22 7.74
N LEU A 234 -7.19 -24.55 8.06
CA LEU A 234 -6.68 -23.39 7.32
C LEU A 234 -5.73 -23.75 6.17
N GLY A 235 -5.03 -24.88 6.26
CA GLY A 235 -3.87 -25.18 5.43
C GLY A 235 -2.62 -24.41 5.92
N GLU A 236 -1.78 -24.01 4.97
CA GLU A 236 -0.53 -23.29 5.26
C GLU A 236 -0.76 -21.78 5.14
N VAL A 237 -0.87 -21.05 6.26
CA VAL A 237 -1.18 -19.61 6.27
C VAL A 237 -0.10 -18.80 6.97
N THR A 238 0.19 -17.61 6.47
CA THR A 238 1.18 -16.71 7.09
C THR A 238 0.60 -16.08 8.36
N VAL A 239 1.37 -16.09 9.45
CA VAL A 239 1.04 -15.39 10.69
C VAL A 239 1.26 -13.90 10.48
N LEU A 240 0.23 -13.10 10.79
CA LEU A 240 0.19 -11.67 10.50
C LEU A 240 0.48 -10.80 11.74
N GLY A 241 0.31 -11.36 12.93
CA GLY A 241 0.35 -10.63 14.19
C GLY A 241 -0.91 -9.80 14.44
N PRO A 242 -1.07 -9.23 15.64
CA PRO A 242 -2.27 -8.50 16.05
C PRO A 242 -2.46 -7.17 15.32
N ALA A 243 -1.39 -6.59 14.76
CA ALA A 243 -1.43 -5.27 14.13
C ALA A 243 -2.36 -5.21 12.90
N VAL A 244 -2.47 -6.30 12.13
CA VAL A 244 -3.39 -6.39 10.97
C VAL A 244 -4.85 -6.41 11.42
N PHE A 245 -5.11 -6.86 12.65
CA PHE A 245 -6.43 -6.92 13.25
C PHE A 245 -6.81 -5.63 13.98
N LEU A 246 -5.98 -4.57 13.84
CA LEU A 246 -6.24 -3.17 14.18
C LEU A 246 -7.20 -2.99 15.37
N ASN A 247 -6.84 -3.57 16.51
CA ASN A 247 -7.50 -3.40 17.81
C ASN A 247 -9.04 -3.42 17.78
N GLY A 248 -9.63 -4.29 16.97
CA GLY A 248 -10.94 -4.82 17.27
C GLY A 248 -10.72 -6.07 18.10
N GLU A 249 -10.56 -5.92 19.42
CA GLU A 249 -10.97 -7.02 20.30
C GLU A 249 -12.42 -7.29 19.90
N ILE A 250 -12.68 -8.43 19.25
CA ILE A 250 -14.03 -8.95 19.18
C ILE A 250 -14.33 -9.25 20.65
N GLU A 251 -14.90 -8.25 21.34
CA GLU A 251 -15.18 -8.40 22.75
C GLU A 251 -16.06 -9.65 22.92
N PRO A 252 -15.77 -10.53 23.91
CA PRO A 252 -16.36 -11.86 23.97
C PRO A 252 -17.88 -11.93 24.14
N ASP A 253 -18.60 -10.82 24.24
CA ASP A 253 -19.91 -10.78 24.92
C ASP A 253 -21.13 -10.39 24.07
N GLU A 254 -21.01 -10.33 22.74
CA GLU A 254 -22.20 -10.21 21.88
C GLU A 254 -22.33 -11.42 20.94
N ALA A 255 -23.54 -12.01 20.90
CA ALA A 255 -23.89 -13.11 20.01
C ALA A 255 -24.03 -12.63 18.54
N ILE A 256 -22.99 -11.97 18.03
CA ILE A 256 -22.94 -11.38 16.70
C ILE A 256 -23.13 -12.50 15.67
N THR A 257 -24.16 -12.34 14.85
CA THR A 257 -24.49 -13.29 13.78
C THR A 257 -24.53 -12.55 12.45
N ILE A 258 -23.77 -13.08 11.48
CA ILE A 258 -23.68 -12.56 10.11
C ILE A 258 -24.04 -13.70 9.15
N PRO A 259 -25.13 -13.58 8.38
CA PRO A 259 -25.51 -14.58 7.38
C PRO A 259 -24.45 -14.76 6.29
N ASP A 260 -24.18 -16.00 5.89
CA ASP A 260 -23.18 -16.33 4.85
C ASP A 260 -23.41 -15.60 3.52
N ARG A 261 -24.68 -15.30 3.18
CA ARG A 261 -25.08 -14.54 1.98
C ARG A 261 -24.51 -13.12 1.93
N CYS A 262 -24.07 -12.57 3.06
CA CYS A 262 -23.49 -11.23 3.15
C CYS A 262 -21.98 -11.26 2.84
N PHE A 263 -21.35 -12.46 2.89
CA PHE A 263 -19.97 -12.66 2.47
C PHE A 263 -19.87 -13.07 1.00
N TYR A 264 -20.63 -14.08 0.56
CA TYR A 264 -20.51 -14.57 -0.81
C TYR A 264 -21.81 -15.20 -1.36
N LYS A 265 -22.04 -14.98 -2.66
CA LYS A 265 -23.12 -15.57 -3.45
C LYS A 265 -22.59 -16.07 -4.79
N GLU A 266 -22.80 -17.34 -5.08
CA GLU A 266 -22.43 -17.98 -6.34
C GLU A 266 -23.08 -17.27 -7.55
N GLY A 267 -22.31 -17.08 -8.62
CA GLY A 267 -22.75 -16.40 -9.85
C GLY A 267 -22.90 -14.88 -9.75
N PHE A 268 -22.80 -14.28 -8.55
CA PHE A 268 -22.98 -12.84 -8.39
C PHE A 268 -21.77 -12.02 -8.88
N THR A 269 -20.55 -12.58 -8.83
CA THR A 269 -19.33 -11.93 -9.32
C THR A 269 -19.43 -11.57 -10.81
N ASP A 270 -19.97 -12.46 -11.65
CA ASP A 270 -20.14 -12.20 -13.08
C ASP A 270 -21.10 -11.03 -13.34
N ARG A 271 -22.14 -10.91 -12.51
CA ARG A 271 -23.07 -9.78 -12.56
C ARG A 271 -22.38 -8.47 -12.20
N LEU A 272 -21.50 -8.48 -11.19
CA LEU A 272 -20.70 -7.32 -10.80
C LEU A 272 -19.73 -6.89 -11.90
N ILE A 273 -19.10 -7.83 -12.62
CA ILE A 273 -18.17 -7.56 -13.73
C ILE A 273 -18.90 -6.94 -14.93
N THR A 274 -20.09 -7.45 -15.26
CA THR A 274 -20.81 -7.12 -16.50
C THR A 274 -21.74 -5.91 -16.38
N THR A 275 -22.09 -5.53 -15.15
CA THR A 275 -23.02 -4.44 -14.84
C THR A 275 -22.27 -3.22 -14.29
N PRO A 276 -22.54 -2.00 -14.79
CA PRO A 276 -21.97 -0.79 -14.22
C PRO A 276 -22.29 -0.68 -12.71
N PRO A 277 -21.33 -0.30 -11.83
CA PRO A 277 -21.52 -0.30 -10.37
C PRO A 277 -22.79 0.41 -9.89
N LYS A 278 -23.14 1.54 -10.50
CA LYS A 278 -24.35 2.31 -10.17
C LYS A 278 -25.64 1.51 -10.38
N LYS A 279 -25.67 0.58 -11.33
CA LYS A 279 -26.84 -0.23 -11.72
C LYS A 279 -26.89 -1.62 -11.05
N VAL A 280 -25.88 -1.98 -10.26
CA VAL A 280 -25.87 -3.23 -9.48
C VAL A 280 -26.92 -3.16 -8.36
N ASP A 281 -27.50 -4.30 -7.97
CA ASP A 281 -28.38 -4.39 -6.79
C ASP A 281 -27.72 -3.84 -5.51
N PRO A 282 -28.50 -3.39 -4.52
CA PRO A 282 -27.95 -2.92 -3.25
C PRO A 282 -27.30 -4.04 -2.42
N GLU A 283 -27.79 -5.28 -2.54
CA GLU A 283 -27.28 -6.45 -1.81
C GLU A 283 -25.98 -6.99 -2.45
N VAL A 284 -24.85 -6.33 -2.16
CA VAL A 284 -23.53 -6.72 -2.69
C VAL A 284 -22.75 -7.50 -1.62
N PRO A 285 -22.55 -8.82 -1.76
CA PRO A 285 -21.74 -9.57 -0.81
C PRO A 285 -20.26 -9.19 -0.88
N LEU A 286 -19.59 -9.22 0.27
CA LEU A 286 -18.25 -8.67 0.46
C LEU A 286 -17.18 -9.31 -0.44
N LEU A 287 -17.12 -10.64 -0.50
CA LEU A 287 -16.12 -11.36 -1.30
C LEU A 287 -16.40 -11.24 -2.80
N ASN A 288 -17.68 -11.17 -3.21
CA ASN A 288 -18.01 -10.92 -4.61
C ASN A 288 -17.53 -9.54 -5.06
N LEU A 289 -17.64 -8.52 -4.21
CA LEU A 289 -17.08 -7.19 -4.46
C LEU A 289 -15.57 -7.30 -4.74
N PHE A 290 -14.81 -7.91 -3.83
CA PHE A 290 -13.37 -8.03 -3.97
C PHE A 290 -12.92 -8.81 -5.21
N GLU A 291 -13.64 -9.87 -5.60
CA GLU A 291 -13.30 -10.62 -6.82
C GLU A 291 -13.75 -9.98 -8.13
N SER A 292 -14.58 -8.94 -8.07
CA SER A 292 -15.21 -8.45 -9.29
C SER A 292 -14.26 -7.69 -10.22
N ARG A 293 -13.16 -7.11 -9.72
CA ARG A 293 -12.15 -6.41 -10.53
C ARG A 293 -10.76 -6.76 -10.03
N ASP A 294 -9.76 -6.52 -10.89
CA ASP A 294 -8.39 -6.32 -10.42
C ASP A 294 -8.32 -4.91 -9.79
N TRP A 295 -8.71 -4.80 -8.51
CA TRP A 295 -8.72 -3.54 -7.76
C TRP A 295 -7.30 -3.00 -7.50
N VAL A 296 -6.34 -3.91 -7.53
CA VAL A 296 -4.95 -3.71 -7.15
C VAL A 296 -4.11 -4.25 -8.31
N GLU A 297 -3.16 -3.45 -8.79
CA GLU A 297 -2.33 -3.74 -9.96
C GLU A 297 -0.93 -3.08 -9.86
N GLY A 298 0.08 -3.89 -9.56
CA GLY A 298 1.48 -3.50 -9.69
C GLY A 298 1.91 -2.39 -8.71
N ASP A 299 2.59 -1.36 -9.20
CA ASP A 299 3.10 -0.26 -8.36
C ASP A 299 2.00 0.69 -7.84
N ILE A 300 0.76 0.51 -8.31
CA ILE A 300 -0.40 1.39 -8.06
C ILE A 300 -1.18 0.95 -6.80
N ASP A 301 -0.81 -0.20 -6.23
CA ASP A 301 -1.46 -0.83 -5.08
C ASP A 301 -1.57 0.09 -3.87
N GLU A 302 -0.48 0.83 -3.58
CA GLU A 302 -0.39 1.74 -2.44
C GLU A 302 -1.30 2.96 -2.60
N PHE A 303 -1.30 3.57 -3.78
CA PHE A 303 -2.16 4.71 -4.10
C PHE A 303 -3.63 4.32 -4.08
N VAL A 304 -4.00 3.20 -4.72
CA VAL A 304 -5.41 2.78 -4.77
C VAL A 304 -5.90 2.43 -3.38
N LEU A 305 -5.17 1.62 -2.60
CA LEU A 305 -5.62 1.27 -1.25
C LEU A 305 -5.64 2.50 -0.33
N GLY A 306 -4.64 3.37 -0.40
CA GLY A 306 -4.61 4.65 0.33
C GLY A 306 -5.85 5.50 0.04
N ALA A 307 -6.12 5.74 -1.25
CA ALA A 307 -7.27 6.51 -1.71
C ALA A 307 -8.61 5.83 -1.37
N LEU A 308 -8.66 4.49 -1.37
CA LEU A 308 -9.84 3.74 -0.93
C LEU A 308 -10.09 4.00 0.56
N TYR A 309 -9.11 3.81 1.44
CA TYR A 309 -9.28 4.08 2.86
C TYR A 309 -9.65 5.54 3.14
N GLU A 310 -9.04 6.50 2.44
CA GLU A 310 -9.41 7.90 2.55
C GLU A 310 -10.86 8.14 2.17
N LYS A 311 -11.29 7.64 1.01
CA LYS A 311 -12.64 7.90 0.47
C LYS A 311 -13.73 7.26 1.33
N LEU A 312 -13.43 6.11 1.94
CA LEU A 312 -14.30 5.43 2.89
C LEU A 312 -14.54 6.27 4.15
N MET A 313 -13.51 6.98 4.61
CA MET A 313 -13.57 7.71 5.88
C MET A 313 -13.95 9.19 5.69
N THR A 314 -13.57 9.80 4.57
CA THR A 314 -13.84 11.24 4.31
C THR A 314 -15.31 11.56 4.20
N GLU A 315 -16.22 10.63 3.86
CA GLU A 315 -17.63 11.00 3.77
C GLU A 315 -18.33 11.10 5.13
N ASP A 316 -17.92 10.28 6.10
CA ASP A 316 -18.45 10.31 7.47
C ASP A 316 -17.68 11.30 8.36
N LEU A 317 -16.36 11.45 8.15
CA LEU A 317 -15.54 12.44 8.85
C LEU A 317 -15.74 13.86 8.30
N ARG A 318 -15.73 14.12 6.97
CA ARG A 318 -15.88 15.50 6.45
C ARG A 318 -17.20 16.15 6.87
N LYS A 319 -18.27 15.36 6.98
CA LYS A 319 -19.58 15.86 7.46
C LYS A 319 -19.56 16.26 8.93
N ARG A 320 -18.62 15.75 9.73
CA ARG A 320 -18.53 15.96 11.19
C ARG A 320 -17.36 16.86 11.62
N THR A 321 -16.21 16.83 10.93
CA THR A 321 -14.94 17.42 11.42
C THR A 321 -14.27 18.41 10.44
N GLY A 322 -14.76 18.57 9.21
CA GLY A 322 -14.17 19.51 8.25
C GLY A 322 -12.73 19.17 7.79
N SER A 323 -12.27 17.94 7.98
CA SER A 323 -10.89 17.53 7.66
C SER A 323 -10.61 17.57 6.14
N TYR A 324 -9.76 18.50 5.70
CA TYR A 324 -9.27 18.60 4.32
C TYR A 324 -7.97 17.81 4.16
N TYR A 325 -7.95 16.94 3.16
CA TYR A 325 -6.77 16.14 2.86
C TYR A 325 -5.78 16.95 1.99
N THR A 326 -4.48 16.82 2.26
CA THR A 326 -3.40 17.52 1.55
C THR A 326 -2.98 16.72 0.33
N PRO A 327 -3.20 17.18 -0.92
CA PRO A 327 -2.86 16.41 -2.12
C PRO A 327 -1.43 15.87 -2.13
N GLU A 328 -1.22 14.69 -2.73
CA GLU A 328 0.09 14.01 -2.74
C GLU A 328 1.22 14.90 -3.30
N GLU A 329 0.92 15.71 -4.31
CA GLU A 329 1.87 16.66 -4.89
C GLU A 329 2.37 17.69 -3.87
N ILE A 330 1.46 18.13 -2.98
CA ILE A 330 1.76 19.10 -1.91
C ILE A 330 2.55 18.41 -0.80
N THR A 331 2.14 17.23 -0.33
CA THR A 331 2.89 16.50 0.71
C THR A 331 4.29 16.15 0.22
N ARG A 332 4.44 15.69 -1.02
CA ARG A 332 5.74 15.40 -1.64
C ARG A 332 6.62 16.64 -1.74
N TYR A 333 6.06 17.76 -2.18
CA TYR A 333 6.77 19.04 -2.26
C TYR A 333 7.28 19.49 -0.89
N ILE A 334 6.42 19.49 0.13
CA ILE A 334 6.79 19.91 1.49
C ILE A 334 7.86 18.98 2.07
N CYS A 335 7.66 17.66 1.98
CA CYS A 335 8.64 16.69 2.46
C CYS A 335 10.00 16.88 1.79
N LYS A 336 10.04 17.05 0.46
CA LYS A 336 11.29 17.26 -0.28
C LYS A 336 12.02 18.52 0.19
N ASN A 337 11.31 19.65 0.26
CA ASN A 337 11.89 20.94 0.66
C ASN A 337 12.16 21.07 2.18
N THR A 338 11.88 20.03 2.96
CA THR A 338 12.18 20.00 4.40
C THR A 338 13.28 18.99 4.71
N ILE A 339 13.16 17.77 4.18
CA ILE A 339 14.05 16.65 4.50
C ILE A 339 15.38 16.75 3.77
N GLU A 340 15.39 17.08 2.46
CA GLU A 340 16.64 17.17 1.71
C GLU A 340 17.56 18.29 2.23
N PRO A 341 17.07 19.53 2.50
CA PRO A 341 17.92 20.57 3.08
C PRO A 341 18.46 20.17 4.45
N TYR A 342 17.62 19.60 5.32
CA TYR A 342 18.08 19.11 6.63
C TYR A 342 19.22 18.10 6.50
N LEU A 343 19.06 17.09 5.63
CA LEU A 343 20.11 16.09 5.41
C LEU A 343 21.38 16.72 4.83
N LEU A 344 21.24 17.66 3.89
CA LEU A 344 22.35 18.35 3.25
C LEU A 344 23.17 19.14 4.27
N ASP A 345 22.50 19.91 5.13
CA ASP A 345 23.14 20.68 6.20
C ASP A 345 23.93 19.76 7.13
N ARG A 346 23.33 18.63 7.56
CA ARG A 346 24.02 17.66 8.42
C ARG A 346 25.24 17.00 7.75
N VAL A 347 25.17 16.74 6.45
CA VAL A 347 26.30 16.18 5.69
C VAL A 347 27.40 17.22 5.52
N ASN A 348 27.05 18.47 5.22
CA ASN A 348 28.00 19.57 5.08
C ASN A 348 28.71 19.85 6.41
N GLU A 349 27.96 19.90 7.52
CA GLU A 349 28.50 20.07 8.89
C GLU A 349 29.53 18.99 9.23
N GLU A 350 29.23 17.71 8.97
CA GLU A 350 30.11 16.60 9.36
C GLU A 350 31.29 16.40 8.39
N SER A 351 31.09 16.64 7.09
CA SER A 351 32.15 16.47 6.09
C SER A 351 33.10 17.68 5.96
N GLY A 352 32.71 18.84 6.49
CA GLY A 352 33.44 20.10 6.32
C GLY A 352 33.45 20.61 4.87
N ARG A 353 32.50 20.15 4.05
CA ARG A 353 32.32 20.53 2.64
C ARG A 353 31.02 21.32 2.46
N SER A 354 30.87 21.94 1.29
CA SER A 354 29.70 22.74 0.94
C SER A 354 29.06 22.21 -0.35
N TRP A 355 28.34 21.10 -0.24
CA TRP A 355 27.53 20.54 -1.31
C TRP A 355 26.26 21.38 -1.49
N GLY A 356 25.78 21.54 -2.73
CA GLY A 356 24.58 22.30 -3.07
C GLY A 356 23.29 21.47 -3.09
N SER A 357 23.38 20.14 -3.15
CA SER A 357 22.22 19.25 -3.09
C SER A 357 22.57 17.83 -2.67
N ILE A 358 21.56 17.06 -2.24
CA ILE A 358 21.72 15.61 -1.96
C ILE A 358 22.15 14.85 -3.22
N ASP A 359 21.62 15.20 -4.38
CA ASP A 359 22.02 14.57 -5.65
C ASP A 359 23.50 14.82 -5.97
N GLU A 360 24.02 16.02 -5.69
CA GLU A 360 25.45 16.32 -5.85
C GLU A 360 26.34 15.50 -4.92
N VAL A 361 25.95 15.34 -3.65
CA VAL A 361 26.65 14.48 -2.67
C VAL A 361 26.80 13.06 -3.22
N ILE A 362 25.72 12.53 -3.81
CA ILE A 362 25.69 11.17 -4.36
C ILE A 362 26.52 11.10 -5.66
N GLU A 363 26.20 11.94 -6.64
CA GLU A 363 26.81 11.88 -7.98
C GLU A 363 28.32 12.15 -7.97
N ASN A 364 28.83 12.96 -7.04
CA ASN A 364 30.27 13.19 -6.93
C ASN A 364 31.08 11.90 -6.71
N GLY A 365 30.48 10.90 -6.04
CA GLY A 365 31.12 9.61 -5.80
C GLY A 365 32.21 9.63 -4.73
N ASP A 366 32.25 10.69 -3.90
CA ASP A 366 33.10 10.73 -2.72
C ASP A 366 32.64 9.70 -1.67
N ARG A 367 33.54 8.80 -1.29
CA ARG A 367 33.20 7.67 -0.41
C ARG A 367 32.76 8.12 0.99
N GLU A 368 33.46 9.08 1.58
CA GLU A 368 33.18 9.55 2.93
C GLU A 368 31.88 10.36 2.98
N ALA A 369 31.64 11.20 1.97
CA ALA A 369 30.39 11.95 1.85
C ALA A 369 29.18 11.01 1.70
N LEU A 370 29.31 9.96 0.88
CA LEU A 370 28.25 8.96 0.66
C LEU A 370 27.95 8.14 1.94
N LEU A 371 28.99 7.71 2.65
CA LEU A 371 28.85 6.99 3.93
C LEU A 371 28.28 7.88 5.04
N THR A 372 28.64 9.17 5.04
CA THR A 372 28.09 10.17 5.96
C THR A 372 26.61 10.40 5.69
N LEU A 373 26.21 10.58 4.43
CA LEU A 373 24.80 10.67 4.04
C LEU A 373 24.02 9.43 4.48
N PHE A 374 24.55 8.22 4.24
CA PHE A 374 23.93 6.98 4.70
C PHE A 374 23.72 6.95 6.23
N ARG A 375 24.71 7.41 7.00
CA ARG A 375 24.60 7.53 8.47
C ARG A 375 23.50 8.51 8.87
N LYS A 376 23.44 9.70 8.26
CA LYS A 376 22.41 10.70 8.53
C LYS A 376 21.01 10.26 8.16
N LEU A 377 20.85 9.51 7.06
CA LEU A 377 19.58 8.87 6.72
C LEU A 377 19.12 7.90 7.81
N LYS A 378 20.03 7.13 8.43
CA LYS A 378 19.66 6.21 9.53
C LYS A 378 19.24 6.95 10.80
N GLU A 379 19.79 8.14 11.03
CA GLU A 379 19.61 8.91 12.28
C GLU A 379 18.39 9.83 12.25
N ILE A 380 17.94 10.28 11.07
CA ILE A 380 16.85 11.27 10.94
C ILE A 380 15.57 10.83 11.68
N LYS A 381 14.89 11.80 12.31
CA LYS A 381 13.61 11.62 12.99
C LYS A 381 12.59 12.58 12.40
N ILE A 382 11.44 12.04 11.99
CA ILE A 382 10.34 12.76 11.34
C ILE A 382 9.09 12.51 12.15
N LEU A 383 8.47 13.58 12.64
CA LEU A 383 7.23 13.52 13.41
C LEU A 383 6.11 14.25 12.64
N ASP A 384 4.98 13.56 12.46
CA ASP A 384 3.72 14.17 12.04
C ASP A 384 2.77 14.27 13.25
N PRO A 385 2.60 15.45 13.86
CA PRO A 385 1.81 15.62 15.09
C PRO A 385 0.29 15.63 14.85
N ALA A 386 -0.19 15.55 13.61
CA ALA A 386 -1.60 15.44 13.26
C ALA A 386 -1.74 14.50 12.06
N VAL A 387 -1.30 13.25 12.27
CA VAL A 387 -0.91 12.34 11.20
C VAL A 387 -2.05 11.96 10.25
N GLY A 388 -3.30 12.01 10.72
CA GLY A 388 -4.47 11.62 9.95
C GLY A 388 -4.30 10.23 9.35
N SER A 389 -4.48 10.11 8.03
CA SER A 389 -4.27 8.88 7.26
C SER A 389 -2.80 8.63 6.85
N ALA A 390 -1.84 9.39 7.38
CA ALA A 390 -0.39 9.24 7.21
C ALA A 390 0.21 9.63 5.84
N HIS A 391 -0.37 10.58 5.12
CA HIS A 391 0.18 10.99 3.81
C HIS A 391 1.51 11.72 3.84
N PHE A 392 1.74 12.57 4.85
CA PHE A 392 3.05 13.19 5.02
C PHE A 392 4.09 12.13 5.36
N LEU A 393 3.76 11.18 6.24
CA LEU A 393 4.66 10.07 6.55
C LEU A 393 4.93 9.18 5.33
N GLU A 394 3.92 8.85 4.53
CA GLU A 394 4.08 8.13 3.27
C GLU A 394 5.01 8.87 2.29
N SER A 395 4.81 10.18 2.13
CA SER A 395 5.65 11.03 1.28
C SER A 395 7.11 11.07 1.79
N ALA A 396 7.29 11.17 3.10
CA ALA A 396 8.61 11.12 3.74
C ALA A 396 9.28 9.74 3.56
N ILE A 397 8.53 8.64 3.73
CA ILE A 397 9.03 7.27 3.52
C ILE A 397 9.51 7.10 2.08
N ASN A 398 8.72 7.53 1.11
CA ASN A 398 9.04 7.40 -0.31
C ASN A 398 10.25 8.27 -0.70
N LEU A 399 10.37 9.48 -0.14
CA LEU A 399 11.54 10.33 -0.34
C LEU A 399 12.81 9.68 0.24
N LEU A 400 12.78 9.26 1.51
CA LEU A 400 13.92 8.62 2.16
C LEU A 400 14.33 7.35 1.43
N LEU A 401 13.38 6.50 1.05
CA LEU A 401 13.66 5.29 0.27
C LEU A 401 14.36 5.63 -1.05
N GLY A 402 13.88 6.65 -1.78
CA GLY A 402 14.50 7.07 -3.03
C GLY A 402 15.94 7.53 -2.86
N ILE A 403 16.27 8.22 -1.75
CA ILE A 403 17.66 8.60 -1.44
C ILE A 403 18.48 7.34 -1.11
N TYR A 404 17.95 6.40 -0.32
CA TYR A 404 18.62 5.13 -0.02
C TYR A 404 18.94 4.31 -1.29
N GLU A 405 18.01 4.22 -2.23
CA GLU A 405 18.22 3.53 -3.50
C GLU A 405 19.36 4.18 -4.29
N LYS A 406 19.35 5.51 -4.43
CA LYS A 406 20.43 6.25 -5.11
C LYS A 406 21.80 6.05 -4.43
N VAL A 407 21.84 6.09 -3.09
CA VAL A 407 23.07 5.83 -2.32
C VAL A 407 23.58 4.42 -2.56
N TRP A 408 22.69 3.42 -2.54
CA TRP A 408 23.04 2.02 -2.77
C TRP A 408 23.56 1.78 -4.19
N GLU A 409 22.89 2.31 -5.21
CA GLU A 409 23.33 2.23 -6.60
C GLU A 409 24.71 2.86 -6.77
N ARG A 410 24.87 4.08 -6.28
CA ARG A 410 26.13 4.83 -6.42
C ARG A 410 27.29 4.16 -5.70
N ALA A 411 27.07 3.64 -4.50
CA ALA A 411 28.09 2.93 -3.74
C ALA A 411 28.64 1.72 -4.51
N ARG A 412 27.76 0.99 -5.23
CA ARG A 412 28.17 -0.13 -6.08
C ARG A 412 28.96 0.33 -7.30
N GLU A 413 28.52 1.40 -7.96
CA GLU A 413 29.19 1.97 -9.14
C GLU A 413 30.65 2.37 -8.85
N ILE A 414 30.88 3.00 -7.70
CA ILE A 414 32.24 3.43 -7.27
C ILE A 414 33.03 2.29 -6.59
N GLY A 415 32.46 1.09 -6.54
CA GLY A 415 33.13 -0.14 -6.13
C GLY A 415 33.21 -0.41 -4.62
N LEU A 416 32.37 0.23 -3.79
CA LEU A 416 32.30 -0.13 -2.36
C LEU A 416 31.89 -1.60 -2.21
N LYS A 417 32.55 -2.28 -1.29
CA LYS A 417 32.24 -3.67 -0.91
C LYS A 417 31.52 -3.77 0.43
N THR A 418 31.74 -2.80 1.30
CA THR A 418 31.12 -2.70 2.62
C THR A 418 30.84 -1.23 2.99
N GLY A 419 30.06 -1.01 4.04
CA GLY A 419 29.85 0.29 4.67
C GLY A 419 28.39 0.74 4.75
N LEU A 420 27.48 0.04 4.06
CA LEU A 420 26.04 0.30 4.14
C LEU A 420 25.37 -0.66 5.13
N GLU A 421 25.87 -0.69 6.37
CA GLU A 421 25.43 -1.63 7.40
C GLU A 421 24.18 -1.16 8.16
N ILE A 422 23.24 -2.09 8.34
CA ILE A 422 22.01 -1.94 9.12
C ILE A 422 21.88 -3.08 10.14
N LEU A 423 21.08 -2.87 11.18
CA LEU A 423 20.69 -3.94 12.11
C LEU A 423 19.33 -4.49 11.68
N ALA A 424 19.27 -5.80 11.43
CA ALA A 424 18.06 -6.51 11.04
C ALA A 424 17.85 -7.75 11.91
N ALA A 425 16.61 -8.18 12.09
CA ALA A 425 16.28 -9.41 12.79
C ALA A 425 16.29 -10.60 11.82
N ASN A 426 16.92 -11.71 12.21
CA ASN A 426 16.93 -12.96 11.43
C ASN A 426 15.77 -13.90 11.82
N GLU A 427 15.70 -15.08 11.19
CA GLU A 427 14.65 -16.10 11.37
C GLU A 427 14.35 -16.54 12.80
N LYS A 428 15.32 -16.38 13.69
CA LYS A 428 15.19 -16.78 15.09
C LYS A 428 14.88 -15.58 15.99
N GLY A 429 14.69 -14.40 15.40
CA GLY A 429 14.47 -13.13 16.10
C GLY A 429 15.75 -12.49 16.65
N TYR A 430 16.94 -12.99 16.29
CA TYR A 430 18.19 -12.36 16.71
C TYR A 430 18.52 -11.16 15.84
N ILE A 431 19.00 -10.08 16.45
CA ILE A 431 19.44 -8.88 15.75
C ILE A 431 20.87 -9.09 15.26
N GLU A 432 21.09 -8.96 13.96
CA GLU A 432 22.40 -9.09 13.32
C GLU A 432 22.68 -7.95 12.34
N PRO A 433 23.97 -7.60 12.12
CA PRO A 433 24.35 -6.61 11.12
C PRO A 433 24.26 -7.20 9.71
N ILE A 434 23.59 -6.49 8.81
CA ILE A 434 23.51 -6.80 7.38
C ILE A 434 24.07 -5.62 6.60
N ASP A 435 24.97 -5.89 5.66
CA ASP A 435 25.43 -4.88 4.71
C ASP A 435 24.56 -4.90 3.44
N LEU A 436 23.91 -3.78 3.16
CA LEU A 436 23.01 -3.64 2.01
C LEU A 436 23.73 -3.87 0.67
N LEU A 437 25.05 -3.67 0.58
CA LEU A 437 25.83 -3.92 -0.63
C LEU A 437 25.95 -5.41 -1.00
N LYS A 438 25.69 -6.32 -0.05
CA LYS A 438 25.66 -7.77 -0.30
C LYS A 438 24.40 -8.22 -1.04
N ILE A 439 23.37 -7.39 -1.07
CA ILE A 439 22.13 -7.67 -1.79
C ILE A 439 22.41 -7.68 -3.31
N PRO A 440 21.97 -8.68 -4.09
CA PRO A 440 22.18 -8.70 -5.53
C PRO A 440 21.51 -7.54 -6.26
N ASP A 441 22.13 -7.04 -7.35
CA ASP A 441 21.46 -6.10 -8.28
C ASP A 441 20.60 -6.88 -9.29
N SER A 442 19.58 -7.53 -8.76
CA SER A 442 18.50 -8.18 -9.50
C SER A 442 17.17 -7.53 -9.13
N GLU A 443 16.12 -7.81 -9.89
CA GLU A 443 14.76 -7.33 -9.57
C GLU A 443 14.34 -7.78 -8.17
N ASP A 444 14.61 -9.03 -7.80
CA ASP A 444 14.33 -9.56 -6.47
C ASP A 444 15.21 -8.90 -5.38
N GLY A 445 16.49 -8.67 -5.66
CA GLY A 445 17.38 -8.00 -4.72
C GLY A 445 16.99 -6.53 -4.47
N ARG A 446 16.49 -5.83 -5.49
CA ARG A 446 15.98 -4.45 -5.32
C ARG A 446 14.73 -4.41 -4.44
N GLU A 447 13.81 -5.36 -4.59
CA GLU A 447 12.66 -5.47 -3.69
C GLU A 447 13.09 -5.81 -2.25
N GLN A 448 14.09 -6.69 -2.08
CA GLN A 448 14.70 -6.97 -0.78
C GLN A 448 15.32 -5.72 -0.14
N LEU A 449 16.06 -4.91 -0.91
CA LEU A 449 16.63 -3.65 -0.45
C LEU A 449 15.53 -2.70 0.06
N LYS A 450 14.49 -2.49 -0.75
CA LYS A 450 13.35 -1.60 -0.40
C LYS A 450 12.69 -2.06 0.89
N LEU A 451 12.46 -3.36 1.03
CA LEU A 451 11.87 -3.97 2.21
C LEU A 451 12.73 -3.75 3.45
N TYR A 452 14.04 -4.00 3.38
CA TYR A 452 14.96 -3.83 4.51
C TYR A 452 15.03 -2.38 4.97
N VAL A 453 15.19 -1.45 4.03
CA VAL A 453 15.27 -0.02 4.31
C VAL A 453 13.96 0.48 4.93
N LYS A 454 12.81 0.17 4.31
CA LYS A 454 11.50 0.59 4.82
C LYS A 454 11.22 0.03 6.21
N PHE A 455 11.51 -1.24 6.45
CA PHE A 455 11.16 -1.92 7.68
C PHE A 455 12.13 -1.62 8.83
N PHE A 456 13.42 -1.93 8.66
CA PHE A 456 14.42 -1.90 9.75
C PHE A 456 14.98 -0.51 10.05
N ILE A 457 14.66 0.47 9.20
CA ILE A 457 15.12 1.86 9.37
C ILE A 457 13.94 2.82 9.37
N ILE A 458 13.24 2.96 8.24
CA ILE A 458 12.32 4.09 8.08
C ILE A 458 11.11 3.97 9.03
N LEU A 459 10.36 2.87 8.96
CA LEU A 459 9.13 2.68 9.75
C LEU A 459 9.40 2.40 11.22
N SER A 460 10.49 1.70 11.54
CA SER A 460 10.82 1.36 12.91
C SER A 460 11.54 2.48 13.65
N LYS A 461 12.32 3.32 12.96
CA LYS A 461 13.23 4.28 13.60
C LYS A 461 13.14 5.72 13.11
N ASN A 462 12.69 6.00 11.89
CA ASN A 462 12.71 7.38 11.38
C ASN A 462 11.38 8.08 11.48
N VAL A 463 10.26 7.40 11.26
CA VAL A 463 8.93 8.04 11.18
C VAL A 463 8.09 7.82 12.44
N TYR A 464 7.44 8.89 12.87
CA TYR A 464 6.61 8.99 14.07
C TYR A 464 5.35 9.79 13.75
N GLY A 465 4.23 9.46 14.38
CA GLY A 465 2.98 10.17 14.18
C GLY A 465 2.06 10.15 15.38
N VAL A 466 1.26 11.20 15.53
CA VAL A 466 0.27 11.33 16.60
C VAL A 466 -1.04 11.83 16.00
N ASP A 467 -2.17 11.25 16.42
CA ASP A 467 -3.50 11.76 16.08
C ASP A 467 -4.44 11.63 17.28
N ILE A 468 -5.38 12.56 17.39
CA ILE A 468 -6.42 12.51 18.42
C ILE A 468 -7.53 11.51 18.05
N ASN A 469 -7.70 11.23 16.76
CA ASN A 469 -8.74 10.34 16.26
C ASN A 469 -8.20 8.90 16.13
N PRO A 470 -8.66 7.94 16.96
CA PRO A 470 -8.22 6.55 16.89
C PRO A 470 -8.53 5.90 15.53
N SER A 471 -9.61 6.30 14.87
CA SER A 471 -9.97 5.80 13.54
C SER A 471 -8.99 6.25 12.46
N ALA A 472 -8.43 7.45 12.56
CA ALA A 472 -7.39 7.92 11.66
C ALA A 472 -6.11 7.09 11.81
N LEU A 473 -5.72 6.77 13.06
CA LEU A 473 -4.56 5.93 13.35
C LEU A 473 -4.73 4.49 12.83
N LYS A 474 -5.95 3.92 12.89
CA LYS A 474 -6.23 2.60 12.29
C LYS A 474 -5.91 2.61 10.79
N ILE A 475 -6.35 3.65 10.07
CA ILE A 475 -6.06 3.82 8.63
C ILE A 475 -4.56 4.01 8.38
N ALA A 476 -3.92 4.90 9.13
CA ALA A 476 -2.50 5.17 9.01
C ALA A 476 -1.69 3.87 9.17
N LYS A 477 -1.98 3.08 10.20
CA LYS A 477 -1.35 1.76 10.41
C LYS A 477 -1.62 0.80 9.25
N ALA A 478 -2.86 0.71 8.78
CA ALA A 478 -3.22 -0.12 7.62
C ALA A 478 -2.43 0.28 6.37
N ARG A 479 -2.32 1.58 6.10
CA ARG A 479 -1.57 2.11 4.97
C ARG A 479 -0.09 1.78 5.07
N LEU A 480 0.56 2.15 6.18
CA LEU A 480 1.99 1.89 6.39
C LEU A 480 2.30 0.39 6.32
N PHE A 481 1.37 -0.45 6.78
CA PHE A 481 1.44 -1.90 6.62
C PHE A 481 1.38 -2.32 5.14
N LEU A 482 0.46 -1.77 4.35
CA LEU A 482 0.34 -2.10 2.92
C LEU A 482 1.55 -1.65 2.10
N THR A 483 2.14 -0.50 2.45
CA THR A 483 3.41 0.00 1.92
C THR A 483 4.55 -1.00 2.09
N LEU A 484 4.52 -1.82 3.15
CA LEU A 484 5.45 -2.93 3.39
C LEU A 484 5.01 -4.18 2.63
N ALA A 485 3.75 -4.59 2.80
CA ALA A 485 3.16 -5.81 2.26
C ALA A 485 3.38 -5.96 0.75
N LYS A 486 3.48 -4.84 0.01
CA LYS A 486 3.74 -4.85 -1.44
C LYS A 486 5.10 -5.42 -1.85
N HIS A 487 6.08 -5.40 -0.97
CA HIS A 487 7.44 -5.86 -1.22
C HIS A 487 7.65 -7.34 -0.86
N PHE A 488 6.68 -8.00 -0.23
CA PHE A 488 6.80 -9.40 0.13
C PHE A 488 6.49 -10.34 -1.03
N LYS A 489 7.28 -11.41 -1.18
CA LYS A 489 7.02 -12.52 -2.12
C LYS A 489 6.95 -13.86 -1.40
N VAL A 490 5.75 -14.44 -1.32
CA VAL A 490 5.53 -15.71 -0.63
C VAL A 490 6.27 -16.86 -1.34
N GLY A 491 7.09 -17.60 -0.59
CA GLY A 491 7.67 -18.88 -1.01
C GLY A 491 8.96 -18.84 -1.85
N LYS A 492 9.55 -17.66 -2.10
CA LYS A 492 10.87 -17.54 -2.77
C LYS A 492 11.99 -17.00 -1.88
N GLU A 493 11.64 -16.38 -0.77
CA GLU A 493 12.60 -15.82 0.19
C GLU A 493 12.71 -16.80 1.36
N LYS A 494 13.61 -17.76 1.23
CA LYS A 494 13.96 -18.70 2.32
C LYS A 494 14.75 -18.05 3.45
N ASP A 495 15.05 -16.75 3.36
CA ASP A 495 16.03 -16.08 4.24
C ASP A 495 15.55 -14.73 4.77
N ILE A 496 14.32 -14.29 4.47
CA ILE A 496 13.83 -12.97 4.93
C ILE A 496 12.76 -13.15 6.00
N PHE A 497 13.23 -13.15 7.24
CA PHE A 497 12.38 -13.08 8.42
C PHE A 497 11.91 -11.67 8.67
N ILE A 498 10.86 -11.28 7.97
CA ILE A 498 10.05 -10.18 8.45
C ILE A 498 8.75 -10.82 8.90
N ARG A 499 8.66 -11.09 10.21
CA ARG A 499 7.37 -11.35 10.86
C ARG A 499 6.43 -10.27 10.35
N PHE A 500 5.33 -10.67 9.71
CA PHE A 500 4.29 -9.70 9.40
C PHE A 500 3.96 -8.98 10.70
N PRO A 501 3.93 -7.65 10.68
CA PRO A 501 4.67 -7.02 11.73
C PRO A 501 3.92 -7.04 13.05
N ASN A 502 4.60 -7.52 14.09
CA ASN A 502 4.63 -6.79 15.36
C ASN A 502 5.37 -5.45 15.18
N VAL A 503 5.18 -4.74 14.05
CA VAL A 503 5.64 -3.35 13.90
C VAL A 503 4.70 -2.59 14.81
N HIS A 504 5.24 -2.28 15.98
CA HIS A 504 4.85 -1.06 16.66
C HIS A 504 5.20 0.08 15.71
N PHE A 505 4.25 0.44 14.85
CA PHE A 505 4.33 1.72 14.16
C PHE A 505 4.45 2.76 15.26
N ASN A 506 5.32 3.74 15.09
CA ASN A 506 5.48 4.83 16.05
C ASN A 506 4.32 5.83 15.92
N LEU A 507 3.09 5.30 15.85
CA LEU A 507 1.83 6.02 15.74
C LEU A 507 1.09 5.91 17.08
N ARG A 508 0.80 7.05 17.70
CA ARG A 508 0.16 7.11 19.03
C ARG A 508 -1.13 7.91 18.99
N GLU A 509 -2.11 7.45 19.75
CA GLU A 509 -3.28 8.24 20.06
C GLU A 509 -2.93 9.28 21.11
N GLY A 510 -3.30 10.52 20.84
CA GLY A 510 -3.08 11.61 21.78
C GLY A 510 -3.23 12.97 21.15
N ASN A 511 -3.22 13.98 22.01
CA ASN A 511 -3.18 15.36 21.58
C ASN A 511 -1.72 15.83 21.59
N SER A 512 -1.15 16.11 20.43
CA SER A 512 0.27 16.52 20.30
C SER A 512 0.63 17.81 21.01
N LEU A 513 -0.35 18.65 21.36
CA LEU A 513 -0.11 19.91 22.09
C LEU A 513 0.05 19.68 23.60
N ILE A 514 -0.64 18.69 24.18
CA ILE A 514 -0.69 18.46 25.64
C ILE A 514 -0.20 17.07 26.07
N GLY A 515 0.09 16.19 25.11
CA GLY A 515 0.48 14.79 25.31
C GLY A 515 -0.70 13.87 25.65
N TYR A 516 -0.42 12.75 26.33
CA TYR A 516 -1.45 11.81 26.79
C TYR A 516 -2.47 12.51 27.70
N VAL A 517 -3.74 12.50 27.30
CA VAL A 517 -4.89 13.09 28.03
C VAL A 517 -5.46 12.11 29.06
N ASN A 518 -5.33 10.80 28.80
CA ASN A 518 -5.67 9.73 29.74
C ASN A 518 -4.51 8.73 29.85
N ILE A 519 -3.81 8.74 30.99
CA ILE A 519 -3.05 7.57 31.45
C ILE A 519 -4.01 6.81 32.36
N GLU A 520 -4.92 6.02 31.79
CA GLU A 520 -5.62 5.03 32.61
C GLU A 520 -4.57 4.03 33.12
N ARG A 521 -4.55 3.85 34.44
CA ARG A 521 -3.71 2.86 35.12
C ARG A 521 -4.09 1.47 34.64
N GLN A 522 -3.51 0.99 33.54
CA GLN A 522 -3.55 -0.43 33.23
C GLN A 522 -2.79 -1.17 34.33
N LYS A 523 -3.51 -1.80 35.25
CA LYS A 523 -2.93 -2.81 36.14
C LYS A 523 -2.44 -3.96 35.25
N PRO A 524 -1.15 -4.33 35.30
CA PRO A 524 -0.61 -5.35 34.43
C PRO A 524 -1.18 -6.71 34.84
N LYS A 525 -1.90 -7.38 33.92
CA LYS A 525 -2.13 -8.82 34.00
C LYS A 525 -1.03 -9.53 33.21
N GLY A 526 -0.10 -10.17 33.92
CA GLY A 526 0.75 -11.26 33.41
C GLY A 526 2.09 -10.81 32.79
N GLN A 527 3.15 -11.02 33.55
CA GLN A 527 4.56 -10.65 33.34
C GLN A 527 5.24 -11.17 32.06
N LEU A 528 6.06 -10.29 31.47
CA LEU A 528 7.49 -10.56 31.24
C LEU A 528 8.27 -9.31 31.67
N GLN A 529 9.17 -9.49 32.63
CA GLN A 529 9.90 -8.46 33.37
C GLN A 529 10.67 -7.49 32.49
N LEU A 530 10.38 -6.20 32.65
CA LEU A 530 11.40 -5.16 32.78
C LEU A 530 10.90 -4.11 33.79
N ASP A 531 10.73 -4.53 35.04
CA ASP A 531 10.65 -3.59 36.17
C ASP A 531 12.04 -3.00 36.36
N LEU A 532 12.21 -1.69 36.13
CA LEU A 532 13.22 -0.84 36.76
C LEU A 532 12.78 0.64 36.61
N PHE A 533 12.38 1.21 37.76
CA PHE A 533 12.22 2.64 38.08
C PHE A 533 10.99 3.41 37.55
N VAL A 534 9.94 3.45 38.37
CA VAL A 534 9.03 4.62 38.40
C VAL A 534 9.76 5.73 39.16
N ASN A 535 10.41 6.63 38.41
CA ASN A 535 11.12 7.80 38.95
C ASN A 535 10.15 8.92 39.34
N GLU A 536 10.52 9.70 40.37
CA GLU A 536 9.86 10.95 40.81
C GLU A 536 9.63 11.96 39.66
N GLU A 537 10.40 11.88 38.57
CA GLU A 537 10.23 12.67 37.34
C GLU A 537 8.83 12.56 36.69
N GLN A 538 8.15 11.40 36.78
CA GLN A 538 6.81 11.26 36.20
C GLN A 538 5.74 12.03 36.99
N ALA A 539 5.95 12.25 38.30
CA ALA A 539 5.07 13.06 39.11
C ALA A 539 5.28 14.56 38.84
N GLU A 540 6.54 14.99 38.67
CA GLU A 540 6.86 16.36 38.23
C GLU A 540 6.31 16.64 36.82
N TYR A 541 6.41 15.69 35.89
CA TYR A 541 5.86 15.79 34.53
C TYR A 541 4.34 16.00 34.50
N ILE A 542 3.58 15.38 35.42
CA ILE A 542 2.12 15.59 35.55
C ILE A 542 1.81 17.01 36.06
N VAL A 543 2.60 17.53 37.00
CA VAL A 543 2.44 18.88 37.56
C VAL A 543 2.84 19.95 36.51
N GLU A 544 3.87 19.70 35.71
CA GLU A 544 4.23 20.54 34.56
C GLU A 544 3.13 20.57 33.49
N LYS A 545 2.47 19.45 33.19
CA LYS A 545 1.35 19.41 32.22
C LYS A 545 0.17 20.31 32.61
N ILE A 546 -0.17 20.35 33.91
CA ILE A 546 -1.23 21.25 34.41
C ILE A 546 -0.81 22.72 34.25
N LYS A 547 0.49 23.02 34.41
CA LYS A 547 1.06 24.34 34.12
C LYS A 547 1.01 24.70 32.64
N VAL A 548 1.44 23.81 31.74
CA VAL A 548 1.49 24.06 30.28
C VAL A 548 0.12 24.41 29.71
N VAL A 549 -0.96 23.72 30.11
CA VAL A 549 -2.33 24.06 29.67
C VAL A 549 -2.78 25.43 30.19
N SER A 550 -2.40 25.78 31.43
CA SER A 550 -2.72 27.09 32.02
C SER A 550 -1.93 28.25 31.39
N GLU A 551 -0.69 27.99 30.96
CA GLU A 551 0.22 28.97 30.35
C GLU A 551 -0.02 29.17 28.84
N LEU A 552 -0.47 28.11 28.14
CA LEU A 552 -0.83 28.17 26.72
C LEU A 552 -2.21 28.76 26.48
N LYS A 553 -3.11 28.71 27.46
CA LYS A 553 -4.49 29.22 27.33
C LYS A 553 -4.56 30.65 26.75
N PRO A 554 -3.81 31.65 27.26
CA PRO A 554 -3.82 33.00 26.70
C PRO A 554 -3.32 33.06 25.25
N HIS A 555 -2.36 32.20 24.89
CA HIS A 555 -1.79 32.12 23.55
C HIS A 555 -2.75 31.46 22.56
N LEU A 556 -3.43 30.39 22.97
CA LEU A 556 -4.46 29.71 22.17
C LEU A 556 -5.65 30.63 21.91
N GLU A 557 -6.13 31.35 22.92
CA GLU A 557 -7.21 32.35 22.77
C GLU A 557 -6.78 33.49 21.83
N LYS A 558 -5.56 34.01 22.00
CA LYS A 558 -5.04 35.10 21.15
C LYS A 558 -4.83 34.65 19.70
N THR A 559 -4.37 33.41 19.49
CA THR A 559 -4.16 32.82 18.16
C THR A 559 -5.48 32.53 17.47
N ALA A 560 -6.46 31.95 18.18
CA ALA A 560 -7.80 31.71 17.65
C ALA A 560 -8.48 33.02 17.22
N ASN A 561 -8.36 34.09 18.03
CA ASN A 561 -8.87 35.42 17.69
C ASN A 561 -8.14 36.03 16.48
N ALA A 562 -6.81 35.88 16.39
CA ALA A 562 -6.03 36.40 15.27
C ALA A 562 -6.30 35.67 13.94
N LEU A 563 -6.70 34.40 14.01
CA LEU A 563 -7.00 33.54 12.86
C LEU A 563 -8.50 33.45 12.54
N GLU A 564 -9.36 34.19 13.26
CA GLU A 564 -10.82 34.17 13.12
C GLU A 564 -11.44 32.75 13.20
N ILE A 565 -10.83 31.86 13.98
CA ILE A 565 -11.30 30.48 14.13
C ILE A 565 -12.54 30.46 15.01
N SER A 566 -13.68 30.02 14.47
CA SER A 566 -14.92 29.85 15.22
C SER A 566 -14.86 28.59 16.10
N GLY A 567 -14.96 28.75 17.42
CA GLY A 567 -14.94 27.63 18.39
C GLY A 567 -14.34 28.05 19.73
N ASN A 568 -14.33 27.13 20.72
CA ASN A 568 -13.62 27.35 21.98
C ASN A 568 -12.43 26.40 22.03
N VAL A 569 -11.32 26.83 21.40
CA VAL A 569 -10.07 26.06 21.30
C VAL A 569 -9.57 25.60 22.67
N VAL A 570 -9.82 26.38 23.74
CA VAL A 570 -9.41 26.02 25.11
C VAL A 570 -10.22 24.83 25.65
N ASN A 571 -11.51 24.75 25.30
CA ASN A 571 -12.35 23.61 25.68
C ASN A 571 -12.12 22.40 24.78
N GLU A 572 -11.67 22.59 23.54
CA GLU A 572 -11.32 21.49 22.61
C GLU A 572 -9.95 20.87 22.92
N VAL A 573 -9.06 21.62 23.58
CA VAL A 573 -7.76 21.13 24.04
C VAL A 573 -7.83 20.44 25.41
N LYS A 574 -8.86 20.72 26.21
CA LYS A 574 -9.15 20.00 27.46
C LYS A 574 -9.81 18.67 27.20
#